data_AF-A0A059KK38-F1
#
_entry.id   AF-A0A059KK38-F1
#
_cell.length_a   1.000
_cell.length_b   1.000
_cell.length_c   1.000
_cell.angle_alpha   90.00
_cell.angle_beta   90.00
_cell.angle_gamma   90.00
#
_symmetry.space_group_name_H-M   'P 1'
#
loop_
_entity.id
_entity.type
_entity.pdbx_description
1 polymer ?
#
loop_
_entity_poly.entity_id
_entity_poly.type
_entity_poly.pdbx_seq_one_letter_code
_entity_poly.pdbx_strand_id
1 'polypeptide(L)'
;MLIEPRQPKYPWGLEVRAAIDLYNDGSLPDIDEDQLLIAAGGPGEIVQIGHHTEADLPLYMVDFGLCVLGCLEEEIVPSDLPLPAPAPEPEPVGEDSAR
;
A
#
# COMPACT_ATOMS: atom_id res chain seq x y z
N MET A 1 15.12 -24.84 2.93
CA MET A 1 15.49 -23.56 3.57
C MET A 1 14.21 -23.04 4.20
N LEU A 2 14.20 -22.78 5.50
CA LEU A 2 13.07 -22.10 6.16
C LEU A 2 13.29 -20.61 5.89
N ILE A 3 12.40 -19.97 5.12
CA ILE A 3 12.39 -18.51 5.05
C ILE A 3 11.86 -18.06 6.41
N GLU A 4 12.62 -17.22 7.11
CA GLU A 4 12.14 -16.65 8.37
C GLU A 4 11.13 -15.54 8.05
N PRO A 5 9.93 -15.54 8.66
CA PRO A 5 8.93 -14.51 8.43
C PRO A 5 9.52 -13.15 8.73
N ARG A 6 9.44 -12.24 7.76
CA ARG A 6 9.89 -10.86 7.99
C ARG A 6 9.05 -10.28 9.11
N GLN A 7 9.70 -9.82 10.17
CA GLN A 7 8.98 -9.25 11.30
C GLN A 7 8.30 -7.95 10.88
N PRO A 8 7.03 -7.72 11.26
CA PRO A 8 6.36 -6.46 11.04
C PRO A 8 7.12 -5.31 11.70
N LYS A 9 7.35 -4.22 10.96
CA LYS A 9 8.00 -3.00 11.43
C LYS A 9 7.05 -2.09 12.21
N TYR A 10 5.78 -2.07 11.83
CA TYR A 10 4.79 -1.17 12.41
C TYR A 10 3.82 -1.91 13.34
N PRO A 11 3.50 -1.37 14.53
CA PRO A 11 2.58 -2.01 15.47
C PRO A 11 1.11 -1.72 15.13
N TRP A 12 0.22 -2.54 15.69
CA TRP A 12 -1.21 -2.26 15.74
C TRP A 12 -1.51 -0.94 16.45
N GLY A 13 -2.51 -0.20 15.98
CA GLY A 13 -2.93 1.10 16.51
C GLY A 13 -2.01 2.27 16.12
N LEU A 14 -1.01 2.05 15.26
CA LEU A 14 -0.20 3.14 14.72
C LEU A 14 -0.99 3.93 13.68
N GLU A 15 -1.01 5.25 13.84
CA GLU A 15 -1.48 6.17 12.80
C GLU A 15 -0.48 6.24 11.64
N VAL A 16 -0.99 6.11 10.43
CA VAL A 16 -0.20 6.11 9.19
C VAL A 16 -0.83 7.02 8.15
N ARG A 17 -0.10 7.24 7.06
CA ARG A 17 -0.61 7.77 5.81
C ARG A 17 -0.29 6.83 4.67
N ALA A 18 -1.12 6.85 3.62
CA ALA A 18 -0.77 6.26 2.33
C ALA A 18 0.51 6.92 1.81
N ALA A 19 1.54 6.13 1.55
CA ALA A 19 2.83 6.61 1.04
C ALA A 19 2.76 6.93 -0.47
N ILE A 20 1.90 6.20 -1.18
CA ILE A 20 1.59 6.33 -2.60
C ILE A 20 0.07 6.32 -2.79
N ASP A 21 -0.38 6.55 -4.03
CA ASP A 21 -1.78 6.32 -4.39
C ASP A 21 -2.11 4.82 -4.31
N LEU A 22 -3.20 4.48 -3.60
CA LEU A 22 -3.67 3.12 -3.44
C LEU A 22 -4.87 2.89 -4.35
N TYR A 23 -4.71 1.98 -5.29
CA TYR A 23 -5.72 1.58 -6.27
C TYR A 23 -6.33 0.23 -5.87
N ASN A 24 -7.56 -0.02 -6.31
CA ASN A 24 -8.19 -1.31 -6.10
C ASN A 24 -7.49 -2.39 -6.95
N ASP A 25 -6.89 -3.36 -6.29
CA ASP A 25 -6.21 -4.51 -6.90
C ASP A 25 -7.16 -5.69 -7.21
N GLY A 26 -8.48 -5.43 -7.12
CA GLY A 26 -9.53 -6.43 -7.28
C GLY A 26 -9.99 -7.06 -5.96
N SER A 27 -9.43 -6.67 -4.82
CA SER A 27 -9.88 -7.14 -3.49
C SER A 27 -11.25 -6.60 -3.07
N LEU A 28 -11.70 -5.47 -3.66
CA LEU A 28 -13.04 -4.91 -3.45
C LEU A 28 -13.95 -5.19 -4.66
N PRO A 29 -14.85 -6.19 -4.60
CA PRO A 29 -15.57 -6.69 -5.78
C PRO A 29 -16.62 -5.72 -6.35
N ASP A 30 -17.07 -4.76 -5.54
CA ASP A 30 -18.07 -3.76 -5.95
C ASP A 30 -17.43 -2.46 -6.47
N ILE A 31 -16.10 -2.39 -6.50
CA ILE A 31 -15.34 -1.26 -7.02
C ILE A 31 -14.56 -1.73 -8.24
N ASP A 32 -14.49 -0.90 -9.27
CA ASP A 32 -13.70 -1.22 -10.46
C ASP A 32 -12.22 -1.45 -10.09
N GLU A 33 -11.58 -2.39 -10.77
CA GLU A 33 -10.13 -2.58 -10.69
C GLU A 33 -9.43 -1.31 -11.20
N ASP A 34 -8.25 -1.01 -10.65
CA ASP A 34 -7.47 0.22 -10.91
C ASP A 34 -8.19 1.53 -10.54
N GLN A 35 -9.34 1.47 -9.85
CA GLN A 35 -9.97 2.66 -9.29
C GLN A 35 -9.14 3.19 -8.12
N LEU A 36 -8.79 4.49 -8.14
CA LEU A 36 -8.12 5.14 -7.02
C LEU A 36 -9.03 5.11 -5.78
N LEU A 37 -8.57 4.47 -4.70
CA LEU A 37 -9.27 4.36 -3.43
C LEU A 37 -8.80 5.44 -2.47
N ILE A 38 -7.48 5.53 -2.27
CA ILE A 38 -6.84 6.45 -1.32
C ILE A 38 -5.70 7.16 -2.03
N ALA A 39 -5.78 8.49 -2.13
CA ALA A 39 -4.67 9.28 -2.65
C ALA A 39 -3.50 9.30 -1.66
N ALA A 40 -2.28 9.45 -2.17
CA ALA A 40 -1.07 9.61 -1.37
C ALA A 40 -1.26 10.70 -0.31
N GLY A 41 -0.85 10.38 0.93
CA GLY A 41 -1.05 11.22 2.10
C GLY A 41 -2.38 10.99 2.84
N GLY A 42 -3.29 10.19 2.30
CA GLY A 42 -4.55 9.83 2.96
C GLY A 42 -4.32 9.20 4.34
N PRO A 43 -5.01 9.67 5.41
CA PRO A 43 -4.78 9.20 6.78
C PRO A 43 -5.43 7.84 7.04
N GLY A 44 -4.79 7.00 7.86
CA GLY A 44 -5.36 5.74 8.31
C GLY A 44 -4.75 5.24 9.61
N GLU A 45 -5.28 4.13 10.13
CA GLU A 45 -4.80 3.45 11.35
C GLU A 45 -4.61 1.95 11.08
N ILE A 46 -3.49 1.38 11.56
CA ILE A 46 -3.26 -0.07 11.46
C ILE A 46 -4.19 -0.80 12.43
N VAL A 47 -5.20 -1.50 11.91
CA VAL A 47 -6.21 -2.22 12.69
C VAL A 47 -5.97 -3.72 12.79
N GLN A 48 -5.10 -4.30 11.95
CA GLN A 48 -4.66 -5.69 12.05
C GLN A 48 -3.33 -5.88 11.29
N ILE A 49 -2.52 -6.85 11.73
CA ILE A 49 -1.31 -7.27 11.00
C ILE A 49 -1.48 -8.73 10.63
N GLY A 50 -1.62 -9.00 9.33
CA GLY A 50 -1.62 -10.32 8.74
C GLY A 50 -0.26 -10.71 8.17
N HIS A 51 -0.20 -11.90 7.56
CA HIS A 51 0.94 -12.33 6.76
C HIS A 51 0.41 -12.85 5.43
N HIS A 52 1.02 -12.41 4.32
CA HIS A 52 0.73 -12.99 3.01
C HIS A 52 1.34 -14.40 2.96
N THR A 53 0.50 -15.43 3.00
CA THR A 53 0.92 -16.83 3.22
C THR A 53 1.89 -17.37 2.16
N GLU A 54 1.88 -16.82 0.95
CA GLU A 54 2.76 -17.25 -0.14
C GLU A 54 4.06 -16.43 -0.24
N ALA A 55 4.05 -15.18 0.27
CA ALA A 55 5.19 -14.26 0.13
C ALA A 55 5.95 -14.07 1.46
N ASP A 56 5.36 -14.52 2.58
CA ASP A 56 5.87 -14.36 3.94
C ASP A 56 6.20 -12.91 4.32
N LEU A 57 5.46 -11.98 3.68
CA LEU A 57 5.52 -10.55 3.93
C LEU A 57 4.41 -10.14 4.90
N PRO A 58 4.69 -9.27 5.88
CA PRO A 58 3.67 -8.60 6.67
C PRO A 58 2.69 -7.87 5.76
N LEU A 59 1.40 -8.10 6.01
CA LEU A 59 0.32 -7.36 5.38
C LEU A 59 -0.39 -6.54 6.46
N TYR A 60 -0.33 -5.22 6.34
CA TYR A 60 -0.93 -4.30 7.32
C TYR A 60 -2.35 -4.00 6.88
N MET A 61 -3.34 -4.42 7.65
CA MET A 61 -4.73 -3.99 7.41
C MET A 61 -4.89 -2.60 8.01
N VAL A 62 -5.15 -1.62 7.16
CA VAL A 62 -5.27 -0.20 7.53
C VAL A 62 -6.70 0.26 7.30
N ASP A 63 -7.32 0.84 8.32
CA ASP A 63 -8.61 1.52 8.20
C ASP A 63 -8.38 2.97 7.78
N PHE A 64 -8.84 3.34 6.58
CA PHE A 64 -8.78 4.70 6.05
C PHE A 64 -10.10 5.47 6.26
N GLY A 65 -11.03 4.95 7.05
CA GLY A 65 -12.36 5.51 7.30
C GLY A 65 -13.38 5.31 6.18
N LEU A 66 -12.91 5.00 4.96
CA LEU A 66 -13.75 4.65 3.81
C LEU A 66 -13.80 3.14 3.57
N CYS A 67 -12.66 2.48 3.74
CA CYS A 67 -12.48 1.04 3.59
C CYS A 67 -11.26 0.59 4.40
N VAL A 68 -11.19 -0.73 4.64
CA VAL A 68 -10.01 -1.37 5.20
C VAL A 68 -9.25 -2.03 4.07
N LEU A 69 -7.99 -1.65 3.89
CA LEU A 69 -7.11 -2.17 2.83
C LEU A 69 -5.94 -2.94 3.43
N GLY A 70 -5.52 -4.00 2.75
CA GLY A 70 -4.25 -4.65 3.03
C GLY A 70 -3.13 -3.88 2.33
N CYS A 71 -2.18 -3.36 3.09
CA CYS A 71 -1.05 -2.60 2.57
C CYS A 71 0.27 -3.29 2.88
N LEU A 72 1.22 -3.19 1.95
CA LEU A 72 2.62 -3.52 2.17
C LEU A 72 3.30 -2.44 3.03
N GLU A 73 4.51 -2.75 3.53
CA GLU A 73 5.24 -1.81 4.40
C GLU A 73 5.63 -0.51 3.68
N GLU A 74 5.92 -0.60 2.39
CA GLU A 74 6.30 0.51 1.52
C GLU A 74 5.12 1.38 1.07
N GLU A 75 3.89 0.88 1.18
CA GLU A 75 2.68 1.59 0.79
C GLU A 75 2.15 2.50 1.90
N ILE A 76 2.72 2.40 3.11
CA ILE A 76 2.33 3.20 4.27
C ILE A 76 3.54 3.83 4.94
N VAL A 77 3.31 4.99 5.56
CA VAL A 77 4.31 5.72 6.32
C VAL A 77 3.70 6.19 7.64
N PRO A 78 4.41 6.08 8.78
CA PRO A 78 3.95 6.65 10.05
C PRO A 78 3.52 8.11 9.91
N SER A 79 2.43 8.49 10.58
CA SER A 79 1.83 9.82 10.46
C SER A 79 2.75 10.96 10.93
N ASP A 80 3.81 10.66 11.69
CA ASP A 80 4.81 11.64 12.14
C ASP A 80 6.02 11.77 11.20
N LEU A 81 6.14 10.90 10.19
CA LEU A 81 7.25 10.91 9.23
C LEU A 81 6.86 11.59 7.91
N PRO A 82 7.80 12.29 7.24
CA PRO A 82 7.53 12.90 5.94
C PRO A 82 7.09 11.85 4.92
N LEU A 83 6.14 12.21 4.05
CA LEU A 83 5.80 11.37 2.90
C LEU A 83 7.06 11.17 2.04
N PRO A 84 7.25 9.98 1.45
CA PRO A 84 8.29 9.81 0.45
C PRO A 84 8.05 10.79 -0.70
N ALA A 85 9.14 11.21 -1.37
CA ALA A 85 8.99 11.94 -2.62
C ALA A 85 8.16 11.09 -3.59
N PRO A 86 7.26 11.70 -4.40
CA PRO A 86 6.53 10.95 -5.40
C PRO A 86 7.52 10.15 -6.25
N ALA A 87 7.21 8.88 -6.50
CA ALA A 87 8.00 8.07 -7.41
C ALA A 87 8.19 8.85 -8.72
N PRO A 88 9.37 8.83 -9.35
CA PRO A 88 9.53 9.44 -10.66
C PRO A 88 8.45 8.86 -11.57
N GLU A 89 7.64 9.71 -12.21
CA GLU A 89 6.65 9.27 -13.18
C GLU A 89 7.35 8.34 -14.17
N PRO A 90 6.74 7.19 -14.55
CA PRO A 90 7.35 6.31 -15.52
C PRO A 90 7.65 7.14 -16.78
N GLU A 91 8.94 7.22 -17.15
CA GLU A 91 9.39 7.89 -18.36
C GLU A 91 8.46 7.46 -19.50
N PRO A 92 7.92 8.41 -20.30
CA PRO A 92 6.99 8.06 -21.36
C PRO A 92 7.65 6.99 -22.23
N VAL A 93 7.08 5.78 -22.21
CA VAL A 93 7.52 4.70 -23.08
C VAL A 93 7.39 5.25 -24.48
N GLY A 94 8.53 5.56 -25.10
CA GLY A 94 8.58 6.09 -26.43
C GLY A 94 7.80 5.15 -27.34
N GLU A 95 6.65 5.62 -27.82
CA GLU A 95 5.92 5.00 -28.91
C GLU A 95 6.87 5.05 -30.11
N ASP A 96 7.70 4.00 -30.23
CA ASP A 96 8.63 3.87 -31.34
C ASP A 96 7.76 3.75 -32.59
N SER A 97 7.65 4.91 -33.23
CA SER A 97 6.89 5.12 -34.43
C SER A 97 7.36 4.11 -35.45
N ALA A 98 6.42 3.27 -35.85
CA ALA A 98 6.47 2.44 -37.04
C ALA A 98 7.40 3.05 -38.11
N ARG A 99 8.47 2.32 -38.43
CA ARG A 99 9.24 2.49 -39.64
C ARG A 99 9.39 1.15 -40.33
#